data_AF-A0A0Q3RUR7-F1
#
_entry.id   AF-A0A0Q3RUR7-F1
#
_cell.length_a   1.000
_cell.length_b   1.000
_cell.length_c   1.000
_cell.angle_alpha   90.00
_cell.angle_beta   90.00
_cell.angle_gamma   90.00
#
_symmetry.space_group_name_H-M   'P 1'
#
loop_
_entity.id
_entity.type
_entity.pdbx_description
1 polymer ?
#
loop_
_entity_poly.entity_id
_entity_poly.type
_entity_poly.pdbx_seq_one_letter_code
_entity_poly.pdbx_strand_id
1 'polypeptide(L)'
;MNHYQIVKDVINDWDPKHLLRYTSEDEYDPEISRIVLLLPTATSVEKLAVVIHEVFDKMFSVSKVHSINNCYPSALKIWNKINNSEFPNVKKRHNI
;
A
#
# COMPACT_ATOMS: atom_id res chain seq x y z
N MET A 1 -9.68 7.57 11.24
CA MET A 1 -9.57 6.59 10.14
C MET A 1 -8.48 5.59 10.47
N ASN A 2 -8.68 4.30 10.24
CA ASN A 2 -7.66 3.30 10.55
C ASN A 2 -6.72 3.12 9.34
N HIS A 3 -5.64 3.91 9.28
CA HIS A 3 -4.63 3.81 8.21
C HIS A 3 -4.03 2.40 8.13
N TYR A 4 -3.85 1.74 9.27
CA TYR A 4 -3.37 0.38 9.31
C TYR A 4 -4.30 -0.58 8.56
N GLN A 5 -5.61 -0.52 8.81
CA GLN A 5 -6.55 -1.38 8.10
C GLN A 5 -6.54 -1.14 6.59
N ILE A 6 -6.45 0.12 6.15
CA ILE A 6 -6.40 0.48 4.73
C ILE A 6 -5.17 -0.09 4.05
N VAL A 7 -4.01 0.05 4.69
CA VAL A 7 -2.75 -0.48 4.16
C VAL A 7 -2.81 -2.01 4.16
N LYS A 8 -3.29 -2.63 5.25
CA LYS A 8 -3.45 -4.09 5.36
C LYS A 8 -4.31 -4.66 4.25
N ASP A 9 -5.51 -4.11 4.03
CA ASP A 9 -6.43 -4.59 2.99
C ASP A 9 -5.78 -4.54 1.60
N VAL A 10 -5.07 -3.46 1.28
CA VAL A 10 -4.43 -3.30 -0.03
C VAL A 10 -3.20 -4.20 -0.20
N ILE A 11 -2.37 -4.33 0.83
CA ILE A 11 -1.17 -5.17 0.78
C ILE A 11 -1.55 -6.65 0.75
N ASN A 12 -2.55 -7.07 1.52
CA ASN A 12 -3.02 -8.45 1.51
C ASN A 12 -3.72 -8.83 0.19
N ASP A 13 -4.48 -7.91 -0.42
CA ASP A 13 -5.03 -8.10 -1.78
C ASP A 13 -3.92 -8.21 -2.84
N TRP A 14 -2.83 -7.46 -2.66
CA TRP A 14 -1.69 -7.52 -3.57
C TRP A 14 -0.86 -8.81 -3.41
N ASP A 15 -0.73 -9.30 -2.17
CA ASP A 15 0.02 -10.50 -1.78
C ASP A 15 1.37 -10.62 -2.53
N PRO A 16 2.28 -9.65 -2.34
CA PRO A 16 3.47 -9.48 -3.18
C PRO A 16 4.42 -10.69 -3.16
N LYS A 17 4.28 -11.60 -2.20
CA LYS A 17 5.10 -12.81 -2.08
C LYS A 17 4.30 -14.11 -2.23
N HIS A 18 3.00 -14.03 -2.49
CA HIS A 18 2.12 -15.19 -2.56
C HIS A 18 2.14 -16.04 -1.27
N LEU A 19 2.27 -15.39 -0.11
CA LEU A 19 2.40 -16.08 1.18
C LEU A 19 1.02 -16.36 1.80
N LEU A 20 0.05 -15.47 1.58
CA LEU A 20 -1.25 -15.52 2.25
C LEU A 20 -2.11 -16.72 1.84
N ARG A 21 -1.78 -17.42 0.74
CA ARG A 21 -2.43 -18.68 0.38
C ARG A 21 -2.14 -19.81 1.37
N TYR A 22 -1.03 -19.72 2.11
CA TYR A 22 -0.52 -20.80 2.96
C TYR A 22 -0.37 -20.40 4.43
N THR A 23 -0.57 -19.12 4.75
CA THR A 23 -0.35 -18.56 6.10
C THR A 23 -1.53 -17.70 6.55
N SER A 24 -1.44 -17.16 7.76
CA SER A 24 -2.43 -16.27 8.36
C SER A 24 -2.37 -14.85 7.77
N GLU A 25 -3.46 -14.10 7.91
CA GLU A 25 -3.60 -12.73 7.37
C GLU A 25 -2.68 -11.69 8.03
N ASP A 26 -1.89 -12.07 9.03
CA ASP A 26 -0.93 -11.25 9.77
C ASP A 26 0.51 -11.35 9.23
N GLU A 27 0.74 -12.13 8.16
CA GLU A 27 2.06 -12.35 7.56
C GLU A 27 2.83 -11.06 7.24
N TYR A 28 2.12 -10.02 6.78
CA TYR A 28 2.71 -8.73 6.40
C TYR A 28 2.58 -7.65 7.48
N ASP A 29 2.12 -7.99 8.68
CA ASP A 29 1.86 -7.00 9.74
C ASP A 29 3.09 -6.14 10.10
N PRO A 30 4.34 -6.68 10.11
CA PRO A 30 5.54 -5.86 10.29
C PRO A 30 5.72 -4.81 9.19
N GLU A 31 5.58 -5.19 7.91
CA GLU A 31 5.72 -4.32 6.75
C GLU A 31 4.60 -3.27 6.72
N ILE A 32 3.36 -3.69 6.97
CA ILE A 32 2.18 -2.83 7.03
C ILE A 32 2.39 -1.77 8.12
N SER A 33 2.81 -2.18 9.33
CA SER A 33 3.08 -1.26 10.43
C SER A 33 4.16 -0.24 10.06
N ARG A 34 5.20 -0.68 9.35
CA ARG A 34 6.28 0.21 8.92
C ARG A 34 5.83 1.18 7.83
N ILE A 35 5.02 0.75 6.87
CA ILE A 35 4.43 1.63 5.84
C ILE A 35 3.56 2.69 6.52
N VAL A 36 2.69 2.30 7.45
CA VAL A 36 1.81 3.22 8.19
C VAL A 36 2.61 4.28 8.94
N LEU A 37 3.69 3.87 9.61
CA LEU A 37 4.59 4.78 10.31
C LEU A 37 5.25 5.80 9.36
N LEU A 38 5.52 5.41 8.11
CA LEU A 38 6.16 6.24 7.10
C LEU A 38 5.18 7.03 6.21
N LEU A 39 3.88 6.77 6.29
CA LEU A 39 2.85 7.48 5.51
C LEU A 39 3.01 9.01 5.51
N PRO A 40 3.26 9.69 6.66
CA PRO A 40 3.39 11.16 6.69
C PRO A 40 4.56 11.70 5.85
N THR A 41 5.53 10.85 5.49
CA THR A 41 6.67 11.23 4.65
C THR A 41 6.39 11.12 3.15
N ALA A 42 5.32 10.41 2.77
CA ALA A 42 4.91 10.26 1.39
C ALA A 42 4.04 11.47 0.98
N THR A 43 4.60 12.35 0.16
CA THR A 43 3.90 13.55 -0.34
C THR A 43 3.25 13.36 -1.72
N SER A 44 3.43 12.19 -2.33
CA SER A 44 2.79 11.80 -3.59
C SER A 44 2.62 10.28 -3.67
N VAL A 45 1.83 9.81 -4.65
CA VAL A 45 1.68 8.38 -4.95
C VAL A 45 3.03 7.73 -5.24
N GLU A 46 3.90 8.41 -5.98
CA GLU A 46 5.25 7.95 -6.34
C GLU A 46 6.11 7.82 -5.09
N LYS A 47 6.06 8.80 -4.16
CA LYS A 47 6.78 8.71 -2.89
C LYS A 47 6.24 7.59 -2.01
N LEU A 48 4.93 7.34 -2.02
CA LEU A 48 4.36 6.19 -1.33
C LEU A 48 4.81 4.86 -1.96
N ALA A 49 4.91 4.78 -3.28
CA ALA A 49 5.45 3.61 -3.96
C ALA A 49 6.92 3.34 -3.58
N VAL A 50 7.75 4.40 -3.46
CA VAL A 50 9.12 4.30 -2.92
C VAL A 50 9.11 3.75 -1.49
N VAL A 51 8.27 4.29 -0.61
CA VAL A 51 8.17 3.82 0.79
C VAL A 51 7.81 2.34 0.85
N ILE A 52 6.80 1.89 0.10
CA ILE A 52 6.40 0.49 0.04
C ILE A 52 7.56 -0.37 -0.47
N HIS A 53 8.20 0.04 -1.57
CA HIS A 53 9.35 -0.66 -2.12
C HIS A 53 10.48 -0.80 -1.10
N GLU A 54 10.90 0.28 -0.44
CA GLU A 54 11.98 0.25 0.56
C GLU A 54 11.68 -0.65 1.76
N VAL A 55 10.43 -0.70 2.21
CA VAL A 55 10.03 -1.58 3.32
C VAL A 55 10.15 -3.04 2.91
N PHE A 56 9.59 -3.41 1.76
CA PHE A 56 9.64 -4.79 1.27
C PHE A 56 11.06 -5.21 0.83
N ASP A 57 11.85 -4.32 0.23
CA ASP A 57 13.22 -4.62 -0.19
C ASP A 57 14.14 -4.91 1.02
N LYS A 58 14.03 -4.09 2.08
CA LYS A 58 14.79 -4.30 3.33
C LYS A 58 14.45 -5.62 4.03
N MET A 59 13.18 -6.02 4.03
CA MET A 59 12.72 -7.20 4.77
C MET A 59 13.00 -8.50 4.02
N PHE A 60 12.92 -8.49 2.68
CA PHE A 60 13.07 -9.72 1.90
C PHE A 60 14.47 -9.96 1.33
N SER A 61 15.43 -9.03 1.48
CA SER A 61 16.87 -9.20 1.21
C SER A 61 17.24 -9.97 -0.08
N VAL A 62 16.41 -9.92 -1.12
CA VAL A 62 16.60 -10.71 -2.34
C VAL A 62 16.14 -9.92 -3.57
N SER A 63 17.09 -9.75 -4.48
CA SER A 63 17.14 -8.95 -5.72
C SER A 63 16.08 -9.18 -6.80
N LYS A 64 14.93 -9.79 -6.49
CA LYS A 64 13.85 -10.05 -7.46
C LYS A 64 12.46 -9.59 -6.99
N VAL A 65 12.36 -9.04 -5.79
CA VAL A 65 11.11 -8.44 -5.29
C VAL A 65 10.96 -7.08 -5.93
N HIS A 66 10.44 -7.11 -7.14
CA HIS A 66 9.63 -6.05 -7.73
C HIS A 66 10.34 -4.70 -7.90
N SER A 67 10.69 -4.39 -9.15
CA SER A 67 10.84 -2.99 -9.60
C SER A 67 9.78 -2.11 -8.96
N ILE A 68 10.18 -0.91 -8.52
CA ILE A 68 9.29 0.14 -8.00
C ILE A 68 7.96 0.28 -8.77
N ASN A 69 7.96 -0.02 -10.07
CA ASN A 69 6.79 -0.03 -10.95
C ASN A 69 5.66 -0.95 -10.44
N ASN A 70 5.98 -2.06 -9.78
CA ASN A 70 4.97 -2.98 -9.24
C ASN A 70 4.36 -2.47 -7.93
N CYS A 71 5.00 -1.53 -7.24
CA CYS A 71 4.47 -0.93 -6.01
C CYS A 71 3.44 0.17 -6.31
N TYR A 72 3.51 0.79 -7.49
CA TYR A 72 2.68 1.94 -7.85
C TYR A 72 1.16 1.66 -7.78
N PRO A 73 0.62 0.54 -8.31
CA PRO A 73 -0.82 0.27 -8.23
C PRO A 73 -1.33 0.20 -6.78
N SER A 74 -0.56 -0.44 -5.89
CA SER A 74 -0.90 -0.55 -4.47
C SER A 74 -0.77 0.80 -3.76
N ALA A 75 0.28 1.57 -4.06
CA ALA A 75 0.45 2.93 -3.58
C ALA A 75 -0.73 3.83 -3.99
N LEU A 76 -1.17 3.75 -5.24
CA LEU A 76 -2.31 4.52 -5.75
C LEU A 76 -3.62 4.13 -5.04
N LYS A 77 -3.86 2.84 -4.82
CA LYS A 77 -5.03 2.35 -4.06
C LYS A 77 -5.03 2.90 -2.63
N ILE A 78 -3.90 2.82 -1.91
CA ILE A 78 -3.74 3.34 -0.54
C ILE A 78 -3.93 4.85 -0.53
N TRP A 79 -3.24 5.58 -1.41
CA TRP A 79 -3.30 7.03 -1.53
C TRP A 79 -4.74 7.50 -1.76
N ASN A 80 -5.45 6.88 -2.69
CA ASN A 80 -6.84 7.21 -2.98
C ASN A 80 -7.75 6.88 -1.80
N LYS A 81 -7.58 5.75 -1.10
CA LYS A 81 -8.41 5.43 0.08
C LYS A 81 -8.18 6.43 1.20
N ILE A 82 -6.93 6.87 1.44
CA ILE A 82 -6.60 7.88 2.44
C ILE A 82 -7.23 9.23 2.07
N ASN A 83 -6.90 9.77 0.88
CA ASN A 83 -7.30 11.11 0.47
C ASN A 83 -8.78 11.23 0.06
N ASN A 84 -9.40 10.19 -0.52
CA ASN A 84 -10.83 10.21 -0.83
C ASN A 84 -11.71 10.07 0.42
N SER A 85 -11.18 9.55 1.52
CA SER A 85 -11.91 9.57 2.79
C SER A 85 -11.79 10.91 3.51
N GLU A 86 -10.81 11.75 3.14
CA GLU A 86 -10.79 13.17 3.53
C GLU A 86 -11.83 13.98 2.73
N PHE A 87 -12.25 13.51 1.55
CA PHE A 87 -13.27 14.14 0.70
C PHE A 87 -14.30 13.13 0.14
N PRO A 88 -15.21 12.59 0.98
CA PRO A 88 -16.03 11.42 0.66
C PRO A 88 -17.09 11.62 -0.44
N ASN A 89 -17.30 12.81 -1.01
CA ASN A 89 -18.23 12.99 -2.12
C ASN A 89 -17.95 14.25 -2.97
N VAL A 90 -17.25 14.08 -4.09
CA VAL A 90 -17.56 14.87 -5.29
C VAL A 90 -18.22 13.90 -6.26
N LYS A 91 -19.56 13.99 -6.35
CA LYS A 91 -20.38 13.19 -7.26
C LYS A 91 -19.72 13.15 -8.63
N LYS A 92 -19.41 11.95 -9.14
CA LYS A 92 -19.10 11.73 -10.56
C LYS A 92 -20.25 12.32 -11.37
N ARG A 93 -20.06 13.51 -11.94
CA ARG A 93 -20.94 14.03 -12.98
C ARG A 93 -20.79 13.09 -14.16
N HIS A 94 -21.73 12.16 -14.28
CA HIS A 94 -22.00 11.49 -15.54
C HIS A 94 -22.54 12.58 -16.46
N ASN A 95 -21.68 13.08 -17.34
CA ASN A 95 -22.13 13.87 -18.47
C ASN A 95 -22.49 12.87 -19.58
N ILE A 96 -23.81 12.71 -19.68
CA ILE A 96 -24.66 12.46 -20.87
C ILE A 96 -23.91 12.49 -22.20
#